data_AF-A0A9D9DEJ4-F1
#
_entry.id   AF-A0A9D9DEJ4-F1
#
_cell.length_a   1.000
_cell.length_b   1.000
_cell.length_c   1.000
_cell.angle_alpha   90.00
_cell.angle_beta   90.00
_cell.angle_gamma   90.00
#
_symmetry.space_group_name_H-M   'P 1'
#
loop_
_entity.id
_entity.type
_entity.pdbx_description
1 polymer ?
#
loop_
_entity_poly.entity_id
_entity_poly.type
_entity_poly.pdbx_seq_one_letter_code
_entity_poly.pdbx_strand_id
1 'polypeptide(L)'
;MSRQIQIRRGSATSHNNFIGAIGEITVDTTNWTLRVHDGITPGGHVVVSDAAGIIDCITEMQFPSAENGYTWYRKYNSGWTEQGGTNNGTGPIMLPITMADTNYTAIAMPKAFDSFENVGCLTINLLTHSKTTSSFNVQVRWNGGGASTADARFDWVVYGRAG
;
A
#
# COMPACT_ATOMS: atom_id res chain seq x y z
N MET A 1 -15.13 -15.65 -35.80
CA MET A 1 -13.76 -15.30 -36.24
C MET A 1 -13.17 -14.30 -35.26
N SER A 2 -12.00 -14.58 -34.68
CA SER A 2 -11.23 -13.57 -33.93
C SER A 2 -10.30 -12.84 -34.89
N ARG A 3 -10.09 -11.53 -34.68
CA ARG A 3 -9.18 -10.72 -35.49
C ARG A 3 -7.87 -10.56 -34.74
N GLN A 4 -6.78 -11.07 -35.30
CA GLN A 4 -5.44 -10.94 -34.72
C GLN A 4 -4.74 -9.72 -35.31
N ILE A 5 -4.35 -8.77 -34.47
CA ILE A 5 -3.56 -7.60 -34.86
C ILE A 5 -2.14 -7.81 -34.34
N GLN A 6 -1.16 -7.78 -35.24
CA GLN A 6 0.25 -7.69 -34.88
C GLN A 6 0.72 -6.26 -35.08
N ILE A 7 1.28 -5.69 -34.03
CA ILE A 7 1.86 -4.35 -34.05
C ILE A 7 3.33 -4.46 -34.50
N ARG A 8 3.87 -3.40 -35.14
CA ARG A 8 5.29 -3.32 -35.49
C ARG A 8 6.13 -3.57 -34.25
N ARG A 9 7.18 -4.39 -34.38
CA ARG A 9 7.96 -4.90 -33.25
C ARG A 9 9.43 -5.07 -33.61
N GLY A 10 10.30 -5.05 -32.60
CA GLY A 10 11.75 -5.19 -32.76
C GLY A 10 12.48 -5.12 -31.42
N SER A 11 13.80 -5.35 -31.43
CA SER A 11 14.63 -5.26 -30.22
C SER A 11 14.75 -3.81 -29.71
N ALA A 12 15.22 -3.64 -28.47
CA ALA A 12 15.54 -2.32 -27.93
C ALA A 12 16.54 -1.57 -28.82
N THR A 13 17.58 -2.26 -29.30
CA THR A 13 18.59 -1.68 -30.20
C THR A 13 18.00 -1.22 -31.52
N SER A 14 17.10 -2.02 -32.12
CA SER A 14 16.42 -1.62 -33.37
C SER A 14 15.50 -0.41 -33.17
N HIS A 15 14.98 -0.21 -31.97
CA HIS A 15 14.14 0.95 -31.67
C HIS A 15 14.93 2.24 -31.45
N ASN A 16 16.16 2.20 -30.92
CA ASN A 16 16.91 3.41 -30.50
C ASN A 16 16.97 4.53 -31.57
N ASN A 17 17.05 4.17 -32.85
CA ASN A 17 17.10 5.13 -33.96
C ASN A 17 15.81 5.20 -34.79
N PHE A 18 14.79 4.41 -34.45
CA PHE A 18 13.52 4.38 -35.17
C PHE A 18 12.63 5.54 -34.70
N ILE A 19 12.15 6.35 -35.65
CA ILE A 19 11.15 7.40 -35.42
C ILE A 19 9.84 6.92 -36.04
N GLY A 20 8.85 6.59 -35.20
CA GLY A 20 7.51 6.21 -35.67
C GLY A 20 6.64 7.42 -35.99
N ALA A 21 5.55 7.19 -36.72
CA ALA A 21 4.57 8.24 -37.02
C ALA A 21 3.87 8.74 -35.74
N ILE A 22 3.26 9.93 -35.80
CA ILE A 22 2.48 10.48 -34.68
C ILE A 22 1.38 9.49 -34.28
N GLY A 23 1.39 9.06 -33.02
CA GLY A 23 0.43 8.10 -32.48
C GLY A 23 0.71 6.64 -32.84
N GLU A 24 1.82 6.34 -33.53
CA GLU A 24 2.25 4.97 -33.77
C GLU A 24 2.62 4.30 -32.45
N ILE A 25 2.18 3.05 -32.28
CA ILE A 25 2.60 2.18 -31.18
C ILE A 25 3.50 1.09 -31.76
N THR A 26 4.63 0.83 -31.13
CA THR A 26 5.50 -0.31 -31.46
C THR A 26 5.79 -1.17 -30.22
N VAL A 27 6.20 -2.43 -30.43
CA VAL A 27 6.54 -3.38 -29.36
C VAL A 27 8.06 -3.58 -29.31
N ASP A 28 8.67 -3.21 -28.19
CA ASP A 28 10.04 -3.58 -27.85
C ASP A 28 10.05 -5.02 -27.31
N THR A 29 10.58 -5.95 -28.10
CA THR A 29 10.61 -7.38 -27.76
C THR A 29 11.81 -7.77 -26.89
N THR A 30 12.71 -6.84 -26.59
CA THR A 30 13.79 -7.05 -25.62
C THR A 30 13.25 -6.84 -24.20
N ASN A 31 12.57 -5.71 -23.99
CA ASN A 31 12.02 -5.33 -22.68
C ASN A 31 10.55 -5.73 -22.49
N TRP A 32 9.94 -6.32 -23.53
CA TRP A 32 8.52 -6.66 -23.58
C TRP A 32 7.63 -5.51 -23.16
N THR A 33 7.82 -4.37 -23.82
CA THR A 33 7.04 -3.17 -23.54
C THR A 33 6.59 -2.44 -24.81
N LEU A 34 5.64 -1.52 -24.65
CA LEU A 34 5.15 -0.66 -25.71
C LEU A 34 5.99 0.62 -25.80
N ARG A 35 6.07 1.18 -27.00
CA ARG A 35 6.60 2.51 -27.26
C ARG A 35 5.57 3.31 -28.04
N VAL A 36 5.34 4.56 -27.66
CA VAL A 36 4.45 5.50 -28.36
C VAL A 36 5.30 6.54 -29.08
N HIS A 37 4.99 6.83 -30.35
CA HIS A 37 5.79 7.72 -31.19
C HIS A 37 5.09 9.04 -31.46
N ASP A 38 5.88 10.11 -31.59
CA ASP A 38 5.44 11.48 -31.80
C ASP A 38 5.86 12.04 -33.17
N GLY A 39 6.40 11.21 -34.07
CA GLY A 39 6.87 11.65 -35.39
C GLY A 39 8.27 12.28 -35.39
N ILE A 40 8.91 12.49 -34.24
CA ILE A 40 10.13 13.31 -34.14
C ILE A 40 11.21 12.63 -33.29
N THR A 41 10.84 11.98 -32.18
CA THR A 41 11.77 11.47 -31.17
C THR A 41 12.28 10.07 -31.55
N PRO A 42 13.59 9.87 -31.80
CA PRO A 42 14.17 8.55 -32.01
C PRO A 42 13.95 7.65 -30.78
N GLY A 43 13.51 6.41 -31.00
CA GLY A 43 13.18 5.48 -29.92
C GLY A 43 11.77 5.62 -29.36
N GLY A 44 11.08 6.73 -29.66
CA GLY A 44 9.77 7.05 -29.08
C GLY A 44 9.77 7.10 -27.55
N HIS A 45 8.57 7.08 -26.98
CA HIS A 45 8.32 7.13 -25.54
C HIS A 45 8.00 5.73 -25.02
N VAL A 46 8.88 5.17 -24.19
CA VAL A 46 8.67 3.85 -23.59
C VAL A 46 7.54 3.93 -22.58
N VAL A 47 6.53 3.08 -22.75
CA VAL A 47 5.52 2.83 -21.71
C VAL A 47 6.19 1.94 -20.69
N VAL A 48 6.25 2.35 -19.43
CA VAL A 48 6.91 1.53 -18.41
C VAL A 48 6.03 0.31 -18.12
N SER A 49 6.61 -0.89 -18.24
CA SER A 49 6.02 -2.12 -17.73
C SER A 49 6.71 -2.53 -16.43
N ASP A 50 6.02 -3.31 -15.59
CA ASP A 50 6.56 -3.86 -14.33
C ASP A 50 7.87 -4.64 -14.55
N ALA A 51 8.06 -5.21 -15.74
CA ALA A 51 9.28 -5.94 -16.12
C ALA A 51 10.57 -5.09 -16.02
N ALA A 52 10.47 -3.77 -16.07
CA ALA A 52 11.63 -2.90 -15.92
C ALA A 52 12.04 -2.71 -14.43
N GLY A 53 11.24 -3.17 -13.47
CA GLY A 53 11.49 -2.98 -12.02
C GLY A 53 11.46 -1.52 -11.57
N ILE A 54 10.95 -0.63 -12.42
CA ILE A 54 10.89 0.82 -12.18
C ILE A 54 9.61 1.21 -11.43
N ILE A 55 8.57 0.37 -11.51
CA ILE A 55 7.29 0.59 -10.83
C ILE A 55 7.29 -0.22 -9.54
N ASP A 56 7.05 0.45 -8.42
CA ASP A 56 6.80 -0.23 -7.15
C ASP A 56 5.36 -0.77 -7.16
N CYS A 57 5.21 -2.06 -7.49
CA CYS A 57 3.92 -2.70 -7.67
C CYS A 57 3.57 -3.56 -6.44
N ILE A 58 2.27 -3.76 -6.20
CA ILE A 58 1.80 -4.65 -5.12
C ILE A 58 2.05 -6.10 -5.54
N THR A 59 2.82 -6.83 -4.72
CA THR A 59 3.15 -8.25 -4.94
C THR A 59 2.28 -9.20 -4.14
N GLU A 60 1.75 -8.73 -3.00
CA GLU A 60 0.89 -9.49 -2.10
C GLU A 60 -0.06 -8.54 -1.37
N MET A 61 -1.30 -8.97 -1.13
CA MET A 61 -2.26 -8.19 -0.36
C MET A 61 -3.28 -9.05 0.36
N GLN A 62 -3.83 -8.50 1.44
CA GLN A 62 -4.95 -9.07 2.19
C GLN A 62 -6.02 -8.01 2.40
N PHE A 63 -7.29 -8.40 2.19
CA PHE A 63 -8.47 -7.59 2.51
C PHE A 63 -8.94 -7.86 3.95
N PRO A 64 -9.53 -6.87 4.63
CA PRO A 64 -10.05 -7.06 5.98
C PRO A 64 -11.26 -8.00 5.98
N SER A 65 -11.24 -8.98 6.88
CA SER A 65 -12.34 -9.94 7.08
C SER A 65 -12.51 -10.29 8.55
N ALA A 66 -13.63 -10.91 8.93
CA ALA A 66 -13.84 -11.30 10.31
C ALA A 66 -12.80 -12.34 10.78
N GLU A 67 -12.37 -13.23 9.88
CA GLU A 67 -11.40 -14.29 10.18
C GLU A 67 -9.99 -13.76 10.49
N ASN A 68 -9.62 -12.61 9.92
CA ASN A 68 -8.30 -12.00 10.12
C ASN A 68 -8.33 -10.80 11.09
N GLY A 69 -9.42 -10.65 11.85
CA GLY A 69 -9.58 -9.56 12.81
C GLY A 69 -9.66 -8.18 12.14
N TYR A 70 -10.22 -8.11 10.92
CA TYR A 70 -10.34 -6.90 10.11
C TYR A 70 -9.01 -6.20 9.83
N THR A 71 -7.95 -7.00 9.61
CA THR A 71 -6.64 -6.50 9.23
C THR A 71 -6.42 -6.56 7.72
N TRP A 72 -5.65 -5.61 7.19
CA TRP A 72 -5.30 -5.51 5.78
C TRP A 72 -3.81 -5.23 5.61
N TYR A 73 -3.25 -5.62 4.47
CA TYR A 73 -1.91 -5.21 4.10
C TYR A 73 -1.71 -5.17 2.58
N ARG A 74 -0.69 -4.43 2.16
CA ARG A 74 -0.14 -4.40 0.80
C ARG A 74 1.38 -4.47 0.90
N LYS A 75 1.98 -5.49 0.30
CA LYS A 75 3.43 -5.60 0.11
C LYS A 75 3.79 -5.15 -1.30
N TYR A 76 4.88 -4.42 -1.41
CA TYR A 76 5.37 -3.93 -2.68
C TYR A 76 6.69 -4.60 -3.05
N ASN A 77 7.03 -4.65 -4.34
CA ASN A 77 8.24 -5.31 -4.84
C ASN A 77 9.54 -4.69 -4.29
N SER A 78 9.50 -3.43 -3.86
CA SER A 78 10.60 -2.73 -3.19
C SER A 78 10.90 -3.23 -1.76
N GLY A 79 10.08 -4.12 -1.22
CA GLY A 79 10.09 -4.54 0.18
C GLY A 79 9.35 -3.58 1.12
N TRP A 80 8.79 -2.49 0.60
CA TRP A 80 7.86 -1.66 1.37
C TRP A 80 6.57 -2.40 1.66
N THR A 81 5.95 -2.08 2.79
CA THR A 81 4.67 -2.65 3.22
C THR A 81 3.86 -1.61 3.98
N GLU A 82 2.57 -1.60 3.68
CA GLU A 82 1.55 -0.89 4.43
C GLU A 82 0.61 -1.93 5.03
N GLN A 83 0.26 -1.79 6.29
CA GLN A 83 -0.68 -2.68 6.95
C GLN A 83 -1.48 -1.96 8.01
N GLY A 84 -2.71 -2.38 8.23
CA GLY A 84 -3.61 -1.72 9.15
C GLY A 84 -4.75 -2.60 9.58
N GLY A 85 -5.60 -2.05 10.42
CA GLY A 85 -6.79 -2.72 10.91
C GLY A 85 -7.56 -1.85 11.89
N THR A 86 -8.58 -2.44 12.50
CA THR A 86 -9.32 -1.84 13.60
C THR A 86 -9.05 -2.62 14.87
N ASN A 87 -8.90 -1.91 15.98
CA ASN A 87 -8.79 -2.52 17.30
C ASN A 87 -9.64 -1.77 18.31
N ASN A 88 -9.90 -2.45 19.43
CA ASN A 88 -10.61 -1.91 20.56
C ASN A 88 -9.70 -1.95 21.80
N GLY A 89 -9.70 -0.84 22.53
CA GLY A 89 -9.06 -0.69 23.82
C GLY A 89 -7.53 -0.76 23.84
N THR A 90 -6.99 -0.74 25.06
CA THR A 90 -5.54 -0.70 25.29
C THR A 90 -4.93 -2.09 25.13
N GLY A 91 -3.81 -2.19 24.41
CA GLY A 91 -3.06 -3.43 24.32
C GLY A 91 -2.09 -3.49 23.16
N PRO A 92 -1.40 -4.63 23.01
CA PRO A 92 -0.56 -4.90 21.86
C PRO A 92 -1.44 -5.14 20.62
N ILE A 93 -1.00 -4.57 19.51
CA ILE A 93 -1.55 -4.79 18.18
C ILE A 93 -0.58 -5.68 17.43
N MET A 94 -1.05 -6.85 17.03
CA MET A 94 -0.27 -7.80 16.26
C MET A 94 -0.31 -7.42 14.78
N LEU A 95 0.86 -7.35 14.16
CA LEU A 95 1.02 -7.03 12.75
C LEU A 95 0.81 -8.30 11.91
N PRO A 96 -0.06 -8.30 10.89
CA PRO A 96 -0.18 -9.43 9.97
C PRO A 96 1.12 -9.68 9.19
N ILE A 97 1.92 -8.64 8.93
CA ILE A 97 3.24 -8.74 8.30
C ILE A 97 4.33 -8.31 9.29
N THR A 98 5.31 -9.18 9.52
CA THR A 98 6.50 -8.85 10.30
C THR A 98 7.32 -7.78 9.57
N MET A 99 7.72 -6.73 10.28
CA MET A 99 8.59 -5.67 9.81
C MET A 99 10.06 -6.09 9.90
N ALA A 100 10.90 -5.56 9.02
CA ALA A 100 12.34 -5.85 9.00
C ALA A 100 13.06 -5.40 10.28
N ASP A 101 12.59 -4.30 10.87
CA ASP A 101 13.15 -3.69 12.06
C ASP A 101 12.07 -2.92 12.84
N THR A 102 12.49 -2.18 13.87
CA THR A 102 11.61 -1.30 14.65
C THR A 102 11.60 0.15 14.16
N ASN A 103 12.09 0.45 12.95
CA ASN A 103 12.13 1.80 12.36
C ASN A 103 10.89 2.14 11.51
N TYR A 104 9.85 1.30 11.51
CA TYR A 104 8.59 1.63 10.83
C TYR A 104 7.84 2.83 11.45
N THR A 105 6.81 3.34 10.79
CA THR A 105 5.88 4.31 11.39
C THR A 105 4.63 3.57 11.83
N ALA A 106 4.11 3.86 13.02
CA ALA A 106 2.86 3.32 13.52
C ALA A 106 1.96 4.49 13.96
N ILE A 107 0.71 4.46 13.51
CA ILE A 107 -0.28 5.51 13.79
C ILE A 107 -1.55 4.81 14.25
N ALA A 108 -2.15 5.31 15.33
CA ALA A 108 -3.48 4.92 15.77
C ALA A 108 -4.40 6.14 15.70
N MET A 109 -5.61 5.96 15.16
CA MET A 109 -6.55 7.01 14.81
C MET A 109 -7.91 6.68 15.42
N PRO A 110 -8.46 7.53 16.30
CA PRO A 110 -9.73 7.24 16.94
C PRO A 110 -10.84 7.15 15.89
N LYS A 111 -11.74 6.18 16.04
CA LYS A 111 -12.97 6.10 15.25
C LYS A 111 -14.14 6.70 16.01
N ALA A 112 -15.10 7.27 15.27
CA ALA A 112 -16.33 7.78 15.86
C ALA A 112 -17.05 6.66 16.63
N PHE A 113 -17.57 7.00 17.80
CA PHE A 113 -18.31 6.06 18.63
C PHE A 113 -19.73 5.88 18.08
N ASP A 114 -20.18 4.64 17.95
CA ASP A 114 -21.59 4.36 17.73
C ASP A 114 -22.34 4.70 19.05
N SER A 115 -22.89 5.92 19.14
CA SER A 115 -23.81 6.43 20.17
C SER A 115 -23.50 6.05 21.63
N PHE A 116 -23.05 7.03 22.44
CA PHE A 116 -23.20 6.93 23.89
C PHE A 116 -24.36 7.81 24.37
N GLU A 117 -25.25 7.22 25.15
CA GLU A 117 -26.07 8.00 26.08
C GLU A 117 -25.14 8.58 27.17
N ASN A 118 -25.22 9.88 27.43
CA ASN A 118 -24.58 10.58 28.56
C ASN A 118 -23.04 10.54 28.66
N VAL A 119 -22.32 11.03 27.64
CA VAL A 119 -20.94 11.50 27.83
C VAL A 119 -20.74 12.83 27.10
N GLY A 120 -20.52 13.89 27.87
CA GLY A 120 -20.07 15.18 27.34
C GLY A 120 -18.73 15.01 26.61
N CYS A 121 -18.50 15.88 25.61
CA CYS A 121 -17.31 15.94 24.75
C CYS A 121 -16.10 15.12 25.25
N LEU A 122 -15.77 14.07 24.50
CA LEU A 122 -14.84 13.02 24.86
C LEU A 122 -13.56 13.10 24.01
N THR A 123 -12.40 13.26 24.65
CA THR A 123 -11.09 13.21 23.99
C THR A 123 -10.40 11.88 24.29
N ILE A 124 -10.05 11.10 23.25
CA ILE A 124 -9.15 9.95 23.39
C ILE A 124 -7.73 10.39 23.08
N ASN A 125 -6.80 10.08 23.98
CA ASN A 125 -5.37 10.13 23.67
C ASN A 125 -4.88 8.71 23.32
N LEU A 126 -4.27 8.56 22.16
CA LEU A 126 -3.65 7.31 21.72
C LEU A 126 -2.13 7.50 21.74
N LEU A 127 -1.45 6.71 22.57
CA LEU A 127 0.00 6.71 22.63
C LEU A 127 0.52 5.41 22.02
N THR A 128 1.22 5.50 20.89
CA THR A 128 1.92 4.39 20.25
C THR A 128 3.30 4.22 20.89
N HIS A 129 3.61 3.04 21.43
CA HIS A 129 4.91 2.77 22.07
C HIS A 129 5.33 1.30 21.95
N SER A 130 6.52 0.97 22.47
CA SER A 130 7.02 -0.40 22.59
C SER A 130 6.92 -1.22 21.29
N LYS A 131 7.52 -0.68 20.23
CA LYS A 131 7.54 -1.30 18.91
C LYS A 131 8.45 -2.52 18.89
N THR A 132 7.96 -3.62 18.33
CA THR A 132 8.71 -4.82 17.95
C THR A 132 8.52 -5.06 16.45
N THR A 133 9.20 -6.05 15.87
CA THR A 133 9.03 -6.39 14.45
C THR A 133 7.63 -6.96 14.14
N SER A 134 6.91 -7.49 15.12
CA SER A 134 5.61 -8.15 14.91
C SER A 134 4.44 -7.48 15.64
N SER A 135 4.70 -6.42 16.41
CA SER A 135 3.65 -5.72 17.16
C SER A 135 4.08 -4.32 17.61
N PHE A 136 3.11 -3.49 17.95
CA PHE A 136 3.31 -2.27 18.73
C PHE A 136 2.19 -2.13 19.75
N ASN A 137 2.38 -1.32 20.79
CA ASN A 137 1.35 -1.09 21.80
C ASN A 137 0.63 0.23 21.57
N VAL A 138 -0.68 0.22 21.79
CA VAL A 138 -1.51 1.44 21.87
C VAL A 138 -2.07 1.54 23.28
N GLN A 139 -1.76 2.64 23.96
CA GLN A 139 -2.42 3.01 25.19
C GLN A 139 -3.57 3.98 24.90
N VAL A 140 -4.79 3.57 25.24
CA VAL A 140 -5.97 4.44 25.27
C VAL A 140 -6.04 5.12 26.63
N ARG A 141 -6.09 6.45 26.65
CA ARG A 141 -6.38 7.24 27.86
C ARG A 141 -7.63 8.09 27.67
N TRP A 142 -8.58 7.91 28.58
CA TRP A 142 -9.78 8.74 28.70
C TRP A 142 -9.52 9.97 29.56
N ASN A 143 -10.07 11.11 29.17
CA ASN A 143 -10.14 12.29 30.01
C ASN A 143 -11.63 12.55 30.30
N GLY A 144 -12.13 12.15 31.48
CA GLY A 144 -13.55 12.33 31.84
C GLY A 144 -14.30 11.21 32.57
N GLY A 145 -13.58 10.29 33.24
CA GLY A 145 -14.12 9.39 34.29
C GLY A 145 -15.52 8.79 34.06
N GLY A 146 -15.60 7.66 33.33
CA GLY A 146 -16.84 6.87 33.32
C GLY A 146 -16.92 5.72 32.31
N ALA A 147 -16.23 5.81 31.17
CA ALA A 147 -16.24 4.76 30.14
C ALA A 147 -15.06 3.79 30.27
N SER A 148 -15.30 2.51 30.04
CA SER A 148 -14.26 1.47 29.94
C SER A 148 -13.32 1.77 28.78
N THR A 149 -12.01 1.65 28.97
CA THR A 149 -11.04 1.66 27.85
C THR A 149 -11.26 0.53 26.87
N ALA A 150 -11.91 -0.56 27.26
CA ALA A 150 -12.13 -1.73 26.41
C ALA A 150 -12.98 -1.41 25.16
N ASP A 151 -13.86 -0.41 25.22
CA ASP A 151 -14.80 -0.10 24.14
C ASP A 151 -14.31 1.01 23.20
N ALA A 152 -13.16 1.62 23.49
CA ALA A 152 -12.58 2.65 22.63
C ALA A 152 -12.11 2.03 21.31
N ARG A 153 -12.77 2.38 20.21
CA ARG A 153 -12.44 1.89 18.86
C ARG A 153 -11.48 2.84 18.17
N PHE A 154 -10.51 2.27 17.45
CA PHE A 154 -9.59 3.04 16.64
C PHE A 154 -9.11 2.21 15.45
N ASP A 155 -8.80 2.91 14.36
CA ASP A 155 -8.01 2.35 13.28
C ASP A 155 -6.54 2.48 13.60
N TRP A 156 -5.74 1.60 13.03
CA TRP A 156 -4.31 1.75 13.03
C TRP A 156 -3.73 1.47 11.65
N VAL A 157 -2.62 2.14 11.36
CA VAL A 157 -1.83 1.88 10.16
C VAL A 157 -0.35 1.90 10.49
N VAL A 158 0.39 1.01 9.86
CA VAL A 158 1.83 0.84 9.93
C VAL A 158 2.41 0.88 8.52
N TYR A 159 3.52 1.61 8.35
CA TYR A 159 4.25 1.75 7.10
C TYR A 159 5.74 1.53 7.35
N GLY A 160 6.40 0.70 6.54
CA GLY A 160 7.84 0.44 6.65
C GLY A 160 8.29 -0.70 5.74
N ARG A 161 9.46 -1.28 6.01
CA ARG A 161 9.94 -2.47 5.27
C ARG A 161 9.46 -3.76 5.93
N ALA A 162 8.98 -4.70 5.11
CA ALA A 162 8.73 -6.07 5.56
C ALA A 162 10.05 -6.82 5.80
N GLY A 163 10.03 -7.72 6.79
CA GLY A 163 11.15 -8.58 7.18
C GLY A 163 11.12 -9.96 6.56
#